data_AF-A0AAU3MZF0-F1
#
_entry.id   AF-A0AAU3MZF0-F1
#
_cell.length_a   1.000
_cell.length_b   1.000
_cell.length_c   1.000
_cell.angle_alpha   90.00
_cell.angle_beta   90.00
_cell.angle_gamma   90.00
#
_symmetry.space_group_name_H-M   'P 1'
#
loop_
_entity.id
_entity.type
_entity.pdbx_description
1 polymer ?
#
loop_
_entity_poly.entity_id
_entity_poly.type
_entity_poly.pdbx_seq_one_letter_code
_entity_poly.pdbx_strand_id
1 'polypeptide(L)'
;MEEVVSRARRLSEEEPFESADVLRWLREGSDEERVTALAMMQASRELQNFEAALAAIEHSRSPFEQYHAMLLTALMIDDLDATQLRRLADVIKSQRGPRFRRDSDRWRLSEDILQRVNGRSGTQ
;
A
#
# COMPACT_ATOMS: atom_id res chain seq x y z
N MET A 1 -7.63 -8.33 13.35
CA MET A 1 -7.15 -7.62 12.15
C MET A 1 -6.52 -8.59 11.14
N GLU A 2 -5.63 -9.50 11.53
CA GLU A 2 -5.12 -10.55 10.62
C GLU A 2 -6.23 -11.45 10.02
N GLU A 3 -7.28 -11.75 10.78
CA GLU A 3 -8.46 -12.47 10.29
C GLU A 3 -9.17 -11.75 9.13
N VAL A 4 -9.21 -10.42 9.15
CA VAL A 4 -9.83 -9.60 8.09
C VAL A 4 -9.02 -9.75 6.80
N VAL A 5 -7.69 -9.68 6.89
CA VAL A 5 -6.78 -9.84 5.75
C VAL A 5 -6.87 -11.24 5.15
N SER A 6 -6.88 -12.28 5.99
CA SER A 6 -7.02 -13.66 5.51
C SER A 6 -8.39 -13.94 4.89
N ARG A 7 -9.46 -13.34 5.43
CA ARG A 7 -10.80 -13.38 4.82
C ARG A 7 -10.86 -12.65 3.48
N ALA A 8 -10.25 -11.48 3.39
CA ALA A 8 -10.18 -10.68 2.16
C ALA A 8 -9.50 -11.47 1.03
N ARG A 9 -8.39 -12.16 1.33
CA ARG A 9 -7.68 -13.02 0.37
C ARG A 9 -8.55 -14.17 -0.13
N ARG A 10 -9.22 -14.89 0.78
CA ARG A 10 -10.16 -15.95 0.38
C ARG A 10 -11.29 -15.43 -0.50
N LEU A 11 -11.89 -14.30 -0.13
CA LEU A 11 -12.95 -13.69 -0.94
C LEU A 11 -12.46 -13.34 -2.35
N SER A 12 -11.26 -12.76 -2.48
CA SER A 12 -10.69 -12.43 -3.80
C SER A 12 -10.39 -13.66 -4.67
N GLU A 13 -10.27 -14.85 -4.09
CA GLU A 13 -10.09 -16.10 -4.82
C GLU A 13 -11.43 -16.72 -5.25
N GLU A 14 -12.53 -16.38 -4.58
CA GLU A 14 -13.85 -17.01 -4.77
C GLU A 14 -14.76 -16.25 -5.76
N GLU A 15 -14.68 -14.91 -5.84
CA GLU A 15 -15.49 -14.11 -6.77
C GLU A 15 -14.69 -13.05 -7.53
N PRO A 16 -15.00 -12.82 -8.83
CA PRO A 16 -14.39 -11.73 -9.59
C PRO A 16 -14.93 -10.39 -9.08
N PHE A 17 -14.14 -9.69 -8.27
CA PHE A 17 -14.44 -8.32 -7.85
C PHE A 17 -14.08 -7.33 -8.94
N GLU A 18 -14.98 -6.40 -9.23
CA GLU A 18 -14.67 -5.28 -10.12
C GLU A 18 -13.71 -4.31 -9.42
N SER A 19 -12.65 -3.90 -10.13
CA SER A 19 -11.65 -2.95 -9.60
C SER A 19 -12.28 -1.65 -9.08
N ALA A 20 -13.43 -1.24 -9.65
CA ALA A 20 -14.19 -0.07 -9.22
C ALA A 20 -14.71 -0.20 -7.78
N ASP A 21 -15.21 -1.37 -7.38
CA ASP A 21 -15.73 -1.59 -6.03
C ASP A 21 -14.62 -1.63 -4.99
N VAL A 22 -13.50 -2.29 -5.31
CA VAL A 22 -12.32 -2.33 -4.43
C VAL A 22 -11.76 -0.92 -4.23
N LEU A 23 -11.73 -0.09 -5.28
CA LEU A 23 -11.34 1.31 -5.18
C LEU A 23 -12.33 2.13 -4.35
N ARG A 24 -13.64 1.91 -4.51
CA ARG A 24 -14.67 2.59 -3.71
C ARG A 24 -14.53 2.25 -2.23
N TRP A 25 -14.35 0.97 -1.89
CA TRP A 25 -14.09 0.54 -0.51
C TRP A 25 -12.84 1.19 0.07
N LEU A 26 -11.74 1.25 -0.69
CA LEU A 26 -10.53 1.91 -0.24
C LEU A 26 -10.70 3.41 -0.01
N ARG A 27 -11.61 4.08 -0.74
CA ARG A 27 -11.82 5.53 -0.61
C ARG A 27 -12.83 5.89 0.48
N GLU A 28 -13.96 5.21 0.49
CA GLU A 28 -15.16 5.64 1.21
C GLU A 28 -15.59 4.67 2.31
N GLY A 29 -15.03 3.45 2.29
CA GLY A 29 -15.40 2.40 3.22
C GLY A 29 -15.06 2.70 4.69
N SER A 30 -15.59 1.85 5.55
CA SER A 30 -15.18 1.69 6.94
C SER A 30 -13.70 1.31 7.04
N ASP A 31 -13.14 1.41 8.24
CA ASP A 31 -11.74 1.04 8.48
C ASP A 31 -11.45 -0.42 8.11
N GLU A 32 -12.41 -1.32 8.31
CA GLU A 32 -12.32 -2.73 7.93
C GLU A 32 -12.35 -2.91 6.40
N GLU A 33 -13.28 -2.24 5.70
CA GLU A 33 -13.38 -2.31 4.23
C GLU A 33 -12.14 -1.76 3.54
N ARG A 34 -11.56 -0.67 4.07
CA ARG A 34 -10.34 -0.07 3.50
C ARG A 34 -9.14 -1.02 3.59
N VAL A 35 -8.96 -1.65 4.75
CA VAL A 35 -7.91 -2.66 4.96
C VAL A 35 -8.16 -3.90 4.11
N THR A 36 -9.42 -4.33 3.99
CA THR A 36 -9.84 -5.44 3.11
C THR A 36 -9.48 -5.14 1.66
N ALA A 37 -9.79 -3.95 1.16
CA ALA A 37 -9.44 -3.51 -0.18
C ALA A 37 -7.92 -3.54 -0.42
N LEU A 38 -7.11 -3.04 0.52
CA LEU A 38 -5.65 -3.13 0.43
C LEU A 38 -5.15 -4.59 0.37
N ALA A 39 -5.75 -5.49 1.14
CA ALA A 39 -5.39 -6.91 1.13
C ALA A 39 -5.76 -7.58 -0.21
N MET A 40 -6.91 -7.25 -0.80
CA MET A 40 -7.33 -7.75 -2.11
C MET A 40 -6.39 -7.23 -3.22
N MET A 41 -6.03 -5.95 -3.19
CA MET A 41 -5.05 -5.36 -4.12
C MET A 41 -3.65 -6.00 -3.97
N GLN A 42 -3.28 -6.44 -2.77
CA GLN A 42 -2.04 -7.20 -2.57
C GLN A 42 -2.12 -8.62 -3.16
N ALA A 43 -3.31 -9.22 -3.21
CA ALA A 43 -3.53 -10.57 -3.70
C ALA A 43 -3.64 -10.65 -5.23
N SER A 44 -4.13 -9.58 -5.89
CA SER A 44 -4.32 -9.55 -7.34
C SER A 44 -3.73 -8.30 -7.99
N ARG A 45 -2.84 -8.49 -8.97
CA ARG A 45 -2.18 -7.41 -9.73
C ARG A 45 -3.18 -6.57 -10.53
N GLU A 46 -4.29 -7.17 -10.98
CA GLU A 46 -5.34 -6.49 -11.76
C GLU A 46 -6.13 -5.46 -10.94
N LEU A 47 -6.12 -5.62 -9.61
CA LEU A 47 -6.77 -4.70 -8.67
C LEU A 47 -5.83 -3.57 -8.22
N GLN A 48 -4.53 -3.68 -8.50
CA GLN A 48 -3.54 -2.71 -8.02
C GLN A 48 -3.74 -1.35 -8.68
N ASN A 49 -3.69 -0.30 -7.85
CA ASN A 49 -3.79 1.07 -8.31
C ASN A 49 -2.81 1.95 -7.52
N PHE A 50 -1.81 2.49 -8.20
CA PHE A 50 -0.72 3.21 -7.55
C PHE A 50 -1.22 4.49 -6.86
N GLU A 51 -2.07 5.26 -7.53
CA GLU A 51 -2.61 6.51 -6.98
C GLU A 51 -3.44 6.26 -5.72
N ALA A 52 -4.26 5.20 -5.73
CA ALA A 52 -5.06 4.84 -4.57
C ALA A 52 -4.20 4.32 -3.41
N ALA A 53 -3.18 3.51 -3.70
CA ALA A 53 -2.23 3.02 -2.70
C ALA A 53 -1.43 4.17 -2.06
N LEU A 54 -0.95 5.11 -2.87
CA LEU A 54 -0.21 6.28 -2.40
C LEU A 54 -1.07 7.18 -1.51
N ALA A 55 -2.32 7.46 -1.93
CA ALA A 55 -3.28 8.21 -1.13
C ALA A 55 -3.60 7.51 0.20
N ALA A 56 -3.66 6.17 0.21
CA ALA A 56 -3.89 5.40 1.43
C ALA A 56 -2.70 5.45 2.41
N ILE A 57 -1.48 5.73 1.95
CA ILE A 57 -0.32 5.99 2.82
C ILE A 57 -0.42 7.39 3.44
N GLU A 58 -0.73 8.40 2.62
CA GLU A 58 -0.80 9.82 3.03
C GLU A 58 -1.96 10.10 3.98
N HIS A 59 -3.10 9.44 3.76
CA HIS A 59 -4.37 9.67 4.46
C HIS A 59 -4.85 8.45 5.24
N SER A 60 -3.93 7.58 5.67
CA SER A 60 -4.26 6.40 6.47
C SER A 60 -5.01 6.78 7.73
N ARG A 61 -6.09 6.07 8.05
CA ARG A 61 -6.89 6.26 9.27
C ARG A 61 -6.29 5.52 10.47
N SER A 62 -5.45 4.51 10.22
CA SER A 62 -4.76 3.76 11.28
C SER A 62 -3.33 3.37 10.90
N PRO A 63 -2.46 3.10 11.90
CA PRO A 63 -1.15 2.48 11.67
C PRO A 63 -1.21 1.17 10.88
N PHE A 64 -2.25 0.36 11.10
CA PHE A 64 -2.41 -0.94 10.45
C PHE A 64 -2.74 -0.78 8.96
N GLU A 65 -3.66 0.12 8.64
CA GLU A 65 -3.97 0.49 7.26
C GLU A 65 -2.74 1.03 6.54
N GLN A 66 -2.01 1.96 7.17
CA GLN A 66 -0.80 2.53 6.59
C GLN A 66 0.24 1.45 6.27
N TYR A 67 0.41 0.48 7.17
CA TYR A 67 1.31 -0.65 6.95
C TYR A 67 0.91 -1.48 5.72
N HIS A 68 -0.38 -1.80 5.56
CA HIS A 68 -0.85 -2.52 4.38
C HIS A 68 -0.78 -1.69 3.10
N ALA A 69 -0.96 -0.37 3.16
CA ALA A 69 -0.77 0.50 2.01
C ALA A 69 0.71 0.53 1.56
N MET A 70 1.65 0.58 2.52
CA MET A 70 3.08 0.47 2.22
C MET A 70 3.44 -0.89 1.61
N LEU A 71 2.91 -1.99 2.15
CA LEU A 71 3.12 -3.33 1.58
C LEU A 71 2.64 -3.40 0.12
N LEU A 72 1.45 -2.87 -0.16
CA LEU A 72 0.92 -2.80 -1.51
C LEU A 72 1.87 -2.04 -2.44
N THR A 73 2.32 -0.84 -2.05
CA THR A 73 3.27 -0.07 -2.90
C THR A 73 4.60 -0.81 -3.11
N ALA A 74 5.08 -1.57 -2.12
CA ALA A 74 6.30 -2.36 -2.24
C ALA A 74 6.18 -3.49 -3.28
N LEU A 75 4.98 -4.04 -3.49
CA LEU A 75 4.72 -5.02 -4.56
C LEU A 75 4.73 -4.39 -5.95
N MET A 76 4.47 -3.08 -6.03
CA MET A 76 4.33 -2.36 -7.30
C MET A 76 5.63 -1.77 -7.83
N ILE A 77 6.68 -1.63 -6.99
CA ILE A 77 7.92 -0.87 -7.30
C ILE A 77 8.54 -1.24 -8.66
N ASP A 78 8.53 -2.52 -9.02
CA ASP A 78 9.20 -3.00 -10.24
C ASP A 78 8.49 -2.54 -11.52
N ASP A 79 7.22 -2.15 -11.41
CA ASP A 79 6.35 -1.67 -12.49
C ASP A 79 6.24 -0.14 -12.55
N LEU A 80 6.75 0.58 -11.54
CA LEU A 80 6.62 2.03 -11.46
C LEU A 80 7.62 2.76 -12.38
N ASP A 81 7.15 3.85 -12.98
CA ASP A 81 8.01 4.79 -13.73
C ASP A 81 8.81 5.72 -12.80
N ALA A 82 9.76 6.48 -13.36
CA ALA A 82 10.63 7.37 -12.59
C ALA A 82 9.87 8.47 -11.81
N THR A 83 8.75 8.96 -12.36
CA THR A 83 7.91 9.98 -11.70
C THR A 83 7.17 9.37 -10.52
N GLN A 84 6.58 8.19 -10.70
CA GLN A 84 5.88 7.43 -9.66
C GLN A 84 6.85 7.02 -8.55
N LEU A 85 8.04 6.53 -8.89
CA LEU A 85 9.10 6.21 -7.94
C LEU A 85 9.51 7.43 -7.09
N ARG A 86 9.71 8.58 -7.72
CA ARG A 86 10.01 9.83 -6.99
C ARG A 86 8.88 10.20 -6.03
N ARG A 87 7.62 10.18 -6.50
CA ARG A 87 6.44 10.48 -5.67
C ARG A 87 6.35 9.53 -4.48
N LEU A 88 6.54 8.23 -4.69
CA LEU A 88 6.56 7.23 -3.61
C LEU A 88 7.66 7.55 -2.59
N ALA A 89 8.88 7.85 -3.03
CA ALA A 89 9.97 8.19 -2.12
C ALA A 89 9.65 9.43 -1.27
N ASP A 90 9.09 10.47 -1.87
CA ASP A 90 8.76 11.72 -1.18
C ASP A 90 7.67 11.50 -0.13
N VAL A 91 6.63 10.74 -0.47
CA VAL A 91 5.57 10.35 0.47
C VAL A 91 6.14 9.54 1.62
N ILE A 92 6.90 8.47 1.35
CA ILE A 92 7.49 7.64 2.41
C ILE A 92 8.40 8.46 3.33
N LYS A 93 9.24 9.34 2.79
CA LYS A 93 10.08 10.25 3.60
C LYS A 93 9.23 11.18 4.48
N SER A 94 8.14 11.73 3.95
CA SER A 94 7.25 12.61 4.72
C SER A 94 6.57 11.90 5.90
N GLN A 95 6.29 10.60 5.75
CA GLN A 95 5.66 9.80 6.79
C GLN A 95 6.61 9.47 7.95
N ARG A 96 7.93 9.51 7.75
CA ARG A 96 8.98 9.15 8.75
C ARG A 96 9.17 10.16 9.90
N GLY A 97 8.13 10.93 10.22
CA GLY A 97 8.11 11.89 11.34
C GLY A 97 7.90 11.26 12.73
N PRO A 98 7.58 12.08 13.76
CA PRO A 98 7.48 11.65 15.17
C PRO A 98 6.46 10.52 15.44
N ARG A 99 5.52 10.29 14.52
CA ARG A 99 4.50 9.23 14.59
C ARG A 99 5.03 7.84 14.23
N PHE A 100 6.24 7.75 13.65
CA PHE A 100 6.94 6.50 13.40
C PHE A 100 7.88 6.20 14.57
N ARG A 101 7.54 5.21 15.39
CA ARG A 101 8.55 4.63 16.30
C ARG A 101 9.62 3.97 15.42
N ARG A 102 10.88 4.39 15.60
CA ARG A 102 12.03 3.94 14.79
C ARG A 102 12.23 2.42 14.75
N ASP A 103 11.71 1.69 15.75
CA ASP A 103 11.83 0.22 15.83
C ASP A 103 10.57 -0.54 15.35
N SER A 104 9.59 0.17 14.78
CA SER A 104 8.37 -0.46 14.27
C SER A 104 8.59 -1.12 12.92
N ASP A 105 7.80 -2.15 12.61
CA ASP A 105 7.84 -2.82 11.29
C ASP A 105 7.58 -1.85 10.14
N ARG A 106 6.79 -0.80 10.40
CA ARG A 106 6.58 0.32 9.47
C ARG A 106 7.86 1.08 9.14
N TRP A 107 8.77 1.27 10.10
CA TRP A 107 10.06 1.90 9.83
C TRP A 107 10.94 1.01 8.96
N ARG A 108 11.05 -0.28 9.29
CA ARG A 108 11.82 -1.24 8.48
C ARG A 108 11.30 -1.31 7.05
N LEU A 109 9.98 -1.39 6.89
CA LEU A 109 9.34 -1.39 5.57
C LEU A 109 9.59 -0.09 4.81
N SER A 110 9.55 1.06 5.49
CA SER A 110 9.88 2.35 4.85
C SER A 110 11.32 2.42 4.35
N GLU A 111 12.27 1.83 5.08
CA GLU A 111 13.67 1.75 4.65
C GLU A 111 13.85 0.85 3.44
N ASP A 112 13.22 -0.33 3.44
CA ASP A 112 13.24 -1.25 2.31
C ASP A 112 12.68 -0.59 1.03
N ILE A 113 11.53 0.06 1.13
CA ILE A 113 10.92 0.78 -0.01
C ILE A 113 11.89 1.83 -0.55
N LEU A 114 12.48 2.66 0.32
CA LEU A 114 13.41 3.71 -0.11
C LEU A 114 14.68 3.15 -0.75
N GLN A 115 15.21 2.04 -0.24
CA GLN A 115 16.37 1.38 -0.84
C GLN A 115 16.05 0.86 -2.25
N ARG A 116 14.91 0.18 -2.43
CA ARG A 116 14.47 -0.34 -3.73
C ARG A 116 14.21 0.78 -4.74
N VAL A 117 13.55 1.86 -4.31
CA VAL A 117 13.29 3.03 -5.16
C VAL A 117 14.60 3.69 -5.62
N ASN A 118 15.58 3.85 -4.73
CA ASN A 118 16.88 4.43 -5.08
C ASN A 118 17.66 3.55 -6.06
N GLY A 119 17.63 2.22 -5.90
CA GLY A 119 18.27 1.28 -6.83
C GLY A 119 17.72 1.38 -8.25
N ARG A 120 16.40 1.58 -8.39
CA ARG A 120 15.73 1.78 -9.70
C ARG A 120 16.03 3.15 -10.32
N SER A 121 16.18 4.18 -9.48
CA SER A 121 16.46 5.55 -9.93
C SER A 121 17.91 5.74 -10.40
N GLY A 122 18.85 4.94 -9.88
CA GLY A 122 20.28 4.98 -10.26
C GLY A 122 20.67 4.14 -11.47
N THR A 123 19.72 3.44 -12.11
CA THR A 123 19.96 2.60 -13.30
C THR A 123 19.58 3.30 -14.61
N GLN A 124 19.58 4.65 -14.64
CA GLN A 124 19.32 5.46 -15.83
C GLN A 124 20.59 6.14 -16.34
#